data_AF-A0A2K5AQP5-F1
#
_entry.id   AF-A0A2K5AQP5-F1
#
_cell.length_a   1.000
_cell.length_b   1.000
_cell.length_c   1.000
_cell.angle_alpha   90.00
_cell.angle_beta   90.00
_cell.angle_gamma   90.00
#
_symmetry.space_group_name_H-M   'P 1'
#
loop_
_entity.id
_entity.type
_entity.pdbx_description
1 polymer ?
#
loop_
_entity_poly.entity_id
_entity_poly.type
_entity_poly.pdbx_seq_one_letter_code
_entity_poly.pdbx_strand_id
1 'polypeptide(L)' 'MRICSFLPSATEMLYALGLGDSIVGVTHECDYPEEVLSKPKVVKSSFDPSSMSSEEIDAKIRELVLNGKDIRC' A
#
# COMPACT_ATOMS: atom_id res chain seq x y z
N MET A 1 11.26 -15.67 -11.65
CA MET A 1 10.23 -15.71 -10.57
C MET A 1 9.45 -14.40 -10.60
N ARG A 2 8.24 -14.35 -10.03
CA ARG A 2 7.42 -13.12 -9.93
C ARG A 2 7.00 -12.94 -8.48
N ILE A 3 7.35 -11.81 -7.86
CA ILE A 3 7.17 -11.53 -6.44
C ILE A 3 6.27 -10.31 -6.26
N CYS A 4 5.22 -10.44 -5.45
CA CYS A 4 4.50 -9.30 -4.91
C CYS A 4 4.86 -9.13 -3.44
N SER A 5 5.34 -7.95 -3.04
CA SER A 5 5.73 -7.66 -1.66
C SER A 5 4.74 -6.69 -1.02
N PHE A 6 4.29 -7.01 0.18
CA PHE A 6 3.29 -6.23 0.91
C PHE A 6 3.86 -5.57 2.17
N LEU A 7 5.14 -5.77 2.46
CA LEU A 7 5.81 -5.25 3.63
C LEU A 7 7.04 -4.45 3.20
N PRO A 8 7.19 -3.17 3.62
CA PRO A 8 8.33 -2.35 3.24
C PRO A 8 9.68 -3.04 3.51
N SER A 9 9.86 -3.58 4.72
CA SER A 9 11.10 -4.28 5.08
C SER A 9 11.38 -5.52 4.24
N ALA A 10 10.36 -6.26 3.81
CA ALA A 10 10.54 -7.40 2.90
C ALA A 10 10.96 -6.94 1.51
N THR A 11 10.39 -5.82 1.03
CA THR A 11 10.77 -5.21 -0.25
C THR A 11 12.23 -4.78 -0.22
N GLU A 12 12.68 -4.12 0.85
CA GLU A 12 14.08 -3.72 1.03
C GLU A 12 15.04 -4.92 1.02
N MET A 13 14.70 -5.99 1.75
CA MET A 13 15.50 -7.22 1.75
C MET A 13 15.61 -7.84 0.35
N LEU A 14 14.52 -7.84 -0.44
CA LEU A 14 14.55 -8.36 -1.80
C LEU A 14 15.48 -7.54 -2.71
N TYR A 15 15.48 -6.22 -2.58
CA TYR A 15 16.44 -5.37 -3.29
C TYR A 15 17.87 -5.63 -2.84
N ALA A 16 18.12 -5.75 -1.53
CA ALA A 16 19.43 -6.08 -0.98
C ALA A 16 19.97 -7.44 -1.47
N LEU A 17 19.08 -8.39 -1.76
CA LEU A 17 19.40 -9.71 -2.32
C LEU A 17 19.53 -9.73 -3.85
N GLY A 18 19.40 -8.59 -4.54
CA GLY A 18 19.46 -8.51 -6.01
C GLY A 18 18.22 -9.08 -6.71
N LEU A 19 17.09 -9.20 -5.99
CA LEU A 19 15.83 -9.74 -6.51
C LEU A 19 14.83 -8.64 -6.91
N GLY A 20 15.24 -7.36 -6.92
CA GLY A 20 14.39 -6.22 -7.26
C GLY A 20 13.68 -6.33 -8.63
N ASP A 21 14.35 -6.92 -9.62
CA ASP A 21 13.77 -7.17 -10.96
C ASP A 21 12.65 -8.21 -10.95
N SER A 22 12.66 -9.13 -9.99
CA SER A 22 11.61 -10.14 -9.83
C SER A 22 10.36 -9.56 -9.15
N ILE A 23 10.42 -8.34 -8.60
CA ILE A 23 9.29 -7.67 -7.97
C ILE A 23 8.37 -7.12 -9.05
N VAL A 24 7.12 -7.59 -9.04
CA VAL A 24 6.06 -7.21 -9.99
C VAL A 24 4.93 -6.38 -9.35
N GLY A 25 4.95 -6.20 -8.03
CA GLY A 25 3.97 -5.39 -7.32
C GLY A 25 4.35 -5.13 -5.87
N VAL A 26 4.00 -3.93 -5.39
CA VAL A 26 4.32 -3.46 -4.02
C VAL A 26 3.14 -2.70 -3.39
N THR A 27 3.18 -2.43 -2.08
CA THR A 27 2.24 -1.51 -1.42
C THR A 27 2.64 -0.06 -1.60
N HIS A 28 1.72 0.85 -1.28
CA HIS A 28 2.00 2.29 -1.25
C HIS A 28 3.08 2.66 -0.23
N GLU A 29 3.16 1.93 0.89
CA GLU A 29 4.17 2.10 1.94
C GLU A 29 5.58 1.64 1.53
N CYS A 30 5.73 0.88 0.44
CA CYS A 30 7.05 0.51 -0.06
C CYS A 30 7.64 1.67 -0.88
N ASP A 31 8.55 2.43 -0.30
CA ASP A 31 9.13 3.65 -0.87
C ASP A 31 10.67 3.61 -1.01
N TYR A 32 11.34 2.58 -0.48
CA TYR A 32 12.78 2.39 -0.56
C TYR A 32 13.17 0.99 -1.10
N PRO A 33 14.24 0.87 -1.90
CA PRO A 33 15.03 1.95 -2.54
C PRO A 33 14.23 2.68 -3.62
N GLU A 34 14.66 3.87 -4.09
CA GLU A 34 13.91 4.71 -5.05
C GLU A 34 13.43 3.94 -6.31
N GLU A 35 14.16 2.93 -6.75
CA GLU A 35 13.75 2.04 -7.85
C GLU A 35 12.38 1.38 -7.63
N VAL A 36 12.00 1.13 -6.38
CA VAL A 36 10.70 0.54 -6.03
C VAL A 36 9.52 1.43 -6.39
N LEU A 37 9.74 2.76 -6.47
CA LEU A 37 8.70 3.73 -6.80
C LEU A 37 8.18 3.54 -8.23
N SER A 38 8.98 2.93 -9.11
CA SER A 38 8.57 2.57 -10.47
C SER A 38 7.66 1.34 -10.54
N LYS A 39 7.56 0.55 -9.45
CA LYS A 39 6.82 -0.71 -9.43
C LYS A 39 5.31 -0.46 -9.22
N PRO A 40 4.44 -1.29 -9.83
CA PRO A 40 2.99 -1.15 -9.65
C PRO A 40 2.55 -1.24 -8.19
N LYS A 41 1.71 -0.30 -7.75
CA LYS A 41 1.06 -0.35 -6.44
C LYS A 41 -0.15 -1.27 -6.51
N VAL A 42 -0.12 -2.40 -5.79
CA VAL A 42 -1.16 -3.45 -5.86
C VAL A 42 -2.18 -3.36 -4.74
N VAL A 43 -2.01 -2.42 -3.80
CA VAL A 43 -2.96 -2.12 -2.74
C VAL A 43 -3.56 -0.75 -2.99
N LYS A 44 -4.89 -0.66 -2.87
CA LYS A 44 -5.66 0.56 -3.03
C LYS A 44 -6.51 0.80 -1.79
N SER A 45 -6.40 2.00 -1.24
CA SER A 45 -7.23 2.49 -0.16
C SER A 45 -8.69 2.64 -0.60
N SER A 46 -9.63 2.31 0.28
CA SER A 46 -11.07 2.56 0.08
C SER A 46 -11.41 4.06 -0.01
N PHE A 47 -10.59 4.92 0.58
CA PHE A 47 -10.69 6.38 0.54
C PHE A 47 -9.31 7.01 0.75
N ASP A 48 -9.12 8.26 0.32
CA ASP A 48 -7.88 9.00 0.54
C ASP A 48 -7.97 9.85 1.82
N PRO A 49 -7.27 9.48 2.91
CA PRO A 49 -7.30 10.23 4.16
C PRO A 49 -6.54 11.57 4.06
N SER A 50 -5.68 11.75 3.05
CA SER A 50 -4.76 12.91 2.97
C SER A 50 -5.47 14.24 2.76
N SER A 51 -6.71 14.21 2.30
CA SER A 51 -7.56 15.38 2.03
C SER A 51 -8.68 15.58 3.05
N MET A 52 -8.70 14.79 4.13
CA MET A 52 -9.79 14.75 5.10
C MET A 52 -9.27 15.09 6.51
N SER A 53 -10.09 15.80 7.29
CA SER A 53 -9.86 15.97 8.72
C SER A 53 -10.10 14.64 9.46
N SER A 54 -9.57 14.53 10.67
CA SER A 54 -9.78 13.34 11.50
C SER A 54 -11.26 13.06 11.79
N GLU A 55 -12.10 14.10 11.91
CA GLU A 55 -13.54 13.97 12.09
C GLU A 55 -14.22 13.40 10.84
N GLU A 56 -13.84 13.89 9.66
CA GLU A 56 -14.34 13.37 8.38
C GLU A 56 -13.92 11.92 8.14
N ILE A 57 -12.69 11.54 8.53
CA ILE A 57 -12.20 10.16 8.48
C ILE A 57 -13.04 9.27 9.41
N ASP A 58 -13.27 9.69 10.65
CA ASP A 58 -14.08 8.92 11.61
C ASP A 58 -15.53 8.73 11.10
N ALA A 59 -16.14 9.81 10.59
CA ALA A 59 -17.46 9.74 9.97
C ALA A 59 -17.49 8.78 8.78
N LYS A 60 -16.44 8.79 7.95
CA LYS A 60 -16.32 7.90 6.78
C LYS A 60 -16.15 6.44 7.18
N ILE A 61 -15.32 6.14 8.18
CA ILE A 61 -15.16 4.78 8.70
C ILE A 61 -16.48 4.26 9.25
N ARG A 62 -17.22 5.07 10.03
CA ARG A 62 -18.56 4.69 10.52
C ARG A 62 -19.52 4.38 9.37
N GLU A 63 -19.53 5.21 8.34
CA GLU A 63 -20.37 4.98 7.13
C GLU A 63 -20.02 3.66 6.43
N LEU A 64 -18.72 3.37 6.25
CA LEU A 64 -18.27 2.13 5.62
C LEU A 64 -18.62 0.89 6.45
N VAL A 65 -18.43 0.95 7.77
CA VAL A 65 -18.78 -0.13 8.71
C VAL A 65 -20.28 -0.42 8.67
N LEU A 66 -21.13 0.62 8.76
CA LEU A 66 -22.59 0.47 8.76
C LEU A 66 -23.12 -0.11 7.44
N ASN A 67 -22.50 0.26 6.32
CA ASN A 67 -22.88 -0.21 5.00
C ASN A 67 -22.23 -1.57 4.62
N GLY A 68 -21.47 -2.19 5.54
CA GLY A 68 -20.78 -3.46 5.28
C GLY A 68 -19.73 -3.38 4.16
N LYS A 69 -19.16 -2.19 3.92
CA LYS A 69 -18.15 -1.92 2.89
C LYS A 69 -16.75 -2.13 3.44
N ASP A 70 -15.80 -2.34 2.54
CA ASP A 70 -14.40 -2.57 2.87
C ASP A 70 -13.74 -1.32 3.49
N ILE A 71 -13.06 -1.49 4.63
CA ILE A 71 -12.44 -0.42 5.43
C ILE A 71 -10.93 -0.34 5.20
N ARG A 72 -10.36 -1.18 4.31
CA ARG A 72 -8.92 -1.18 4.08
C ARG A 72 -8.48 0.16 3.47
N CYS A 73 -7.74 0.92 4.27
CA CYS A 73 -6.92 2.04 3.81
C CYS A 73 -5.65 1.49 3.16
#